data_AF-A0A7W6TIS7-F1
#
_entry.id   AF-A0A7W6TIS7-F1
#
_cell.length_a   1.000
_cell.length_b   1.000
_cell.length_c   1.000
_cell.angle_alpha   90.00
_cell.angle_beta   90.00
_cell.angle_gamma   90.00
#
_symmetry.space_group_name_H-M   'P 1'
#
loop_
_entity.id
_entity.type
_entity.pdbx_description
1 polymer ?
#
loop_
_entity_poly.entity_id
_entity_poly.type
_entity_poly.pdbx_seq_one_letter_code
_entity_poly.pdbx_strand_id
1 'polypeptide(L)' 'MSDEERTARSNEHQIVEHYCEFDGCNEWGCYGFEESRTAMRWFCSEHQPRLYRGLPRHGEARLAAAEIADILT' A
#
# COMPACT_ATOMS: atom_id res chain seq x y z
N MET A 1 -5.28 30.62 4.61
CA MET A 1 -4.13 30.14 5.38
C MET A 1 -4.64 29.86 6.77
N SER A 2 -4.77 28.59 7.14
CA SER A 2 -5.21 28.19 8.49
C SER A 2 -3.95 27.93 9.31
N ASP A 3 -3.69 28.83 10.23
CA ASP A 3 -2.71 28.65 11.29
C ASP A 3 -3.33 27.68 12.30
N GLU A 4 -2.79 26.46 12.35
CA GLU A 4 -3.08 25.51 13.41
C GLU A 4 -1.74 25.03 13.96
N GLU A 5 -1.30 25.65 15.06
CA GLU A 5 -0.29 25.13 15.97
C GLU A 5 -0.64 23.70 16.35
N ARG A 6 -0.10 22.73 15.59
CA ARG A 6 -0.06 21.33 16.03
C ARG A 6 0.90 21.27 17.21
N THR A 7 0.35 21.40 18.41
CA THR A 7 1.02 20.94 19.63
C THR A 7 1.45 19.50 19.39
N ALA A 8 2.77 19.29 19.30
CA ALA A 8 3.36 17.97 19.12
C ALA A 8 2.97 17.13 20.34
N ARG A 9 1.89 16.34 20.20
CA ARG A 9 1.50 15.34 21.19
C ARG A 9 2.67 14.36 21.29
N SER A 10 3.41 14.46 22.40
CA SER A 10 4.46 13.51 22.75
C SER A 10 3.82 12.15 23.10
N ASN A 11 4.44 11.07 22.61
CA ASN A 11 4.02 9.66 22.61
C ASN A 11 2.77 9.36 21.77
N GLU A 12 2.77 8.55 20.71
CA GLU A 12 3.57 7.37 20.39
C GLU A 12 3.36 7.04 18.89
N HIS A 13 3.85 7.87 17.97
CA HIS A 13 3.85 7.51 16.55
C HIS A 13 5.04 6.60 16.29
N GLN A 14 4.91 5.34 16.69
CA GLN A 14 5.93 4.34 16.39
C GLN A 14 5.86 4.04 14.89
N ILE A 15 6.84 4.56 14.15
CA ILE A 15 7.05 4.15 12.77
C ILE A 15 7.51 2.70 12.85
N VAL A 16 6.63 1.79 12.47
CA VAL A 16 6.99 0.37 12.36
C VAL A 16 7.61 0.17 10.98
N GLU A 17 8.84 -0.31 10.97
CA GLU A 17 9.54 -0.60 9.72
C GLU A 17 9.00 -1.85 9.05
N HIS A 18 8.55 -1.69 7.81
CA HIS A 18 7.97 -2.78 7.02
C HIS A 18 8.67 -2.85 5.67
N TYR A 19 9.43 -3.93 5.46
CA TYR A 19 10.00 -4.26 4.17
C TYR A 19 9.08 -5.21 3.41
N CYS A 20 9.24 -5.26 2.08
CA CYS A 20 8.54 -6.21 1.26
C CYS A 20 8.90 -7.64 1.66
N GLU A 21 7.90 -8.47 1.95
CA GLU A 21 8.08 -9.85 2.39
C GLU A 21 8.31 -10.84 1.25
N PHE A 22 8.39 -10.35 0.00
CA PHE A 22 8.79 -11.18 -1.13
C PHE A 22 10.27 -11.56 -1.03
N ASP A 23 10.57 -12.84 -1.23
CA ASP A 23 11.93 -13.36 -1.11
C ASP A 23 12.91 -12.62 -2.02
N GLY A 24 13.99 -12.09 -1.43
CA GLY A 24 15.00 -11.31 -2.15
C GLY A 24 14.63 -9.86 -2.47
N CYS A 25 13.45 -9.38 -2.09
CA CYS A 25 13.09 -7.97 -2.21
C CYS A 25 13.50 -7.19 -0.96
N ASN A 26 14.24 -6.09 -1.13
CA ASN A 26 14.67 -5.20 -0.04
C ASN A 26 13.98 -3.83 -0.07
N GLU A 27 12.91 -3.70 -0.86
CA GLU A 27 12.15 -2.46 -0.96
C GLU A 27 11.22 -2.27 0.24
N TRP A 28 10.81 -1.02 0.46
CA TRP A 28 9.82 -0.71 1.49
C TRP A 28 8.44 -1.30 1.15
N GLY A 29 7.83 -1.96 2.13
CA GLY A 29 6.49 -2.50 2.05
C GLY A 29 5.44 -1.41 2.30
N CYS A 30 5.08 -0.65 1.27
CA CYS A 30 4.03 0.39 1.37
C CYS A 30 2.62 -0.19 1.55
N TYR A 31 2.40 -1.46 1.22
CA TYR A 31 1.07 -2.08 1.13
C TYR A 31 0.93 -3.24 2.12
N GLY A 32 0.00 -3.10 3.06
CA GLY A 32 -0.31 -4.13 4.07
C GLY A 32 -1.53 -4.98 3.68
N PHE A 33 -1.42 -6.29 3.88
CA PHE A 33 -2.46 -7.28 3.56
C PHE A 33 -2.66 -8.22 4.75
N GLU A 34 -3.89 -8.38 5.22
CA GLU A 34 -4.16 -9.25 6.38
C GLU A 34 -4.07 -10.73 5.98
N GLU A 35 -3.13 -11.45 6.59
CA GLU A 35 -3.08 -12.92 6.50
C GLU A 35 -4.02 -13.55 7.53
N SER A 36 -4.16 -12.93 8.70
CA SER A 36 -5.09 -13.33 9.75
C SER A 36 -5.55 -12.10 10.55
N ARG A 37 -6.41 -12.31 11.56
CA ARG A 37 -6.87 -11.24 12.46
C ARG A 37 -5.74 -10.55 13.25
N THR A 38 -4.58 -11.19 13.33
CA THR A 38 -3.46 -10.73 14.15
C THR A 38 -2.17 -10.56 13.35
N ALA A 39 -2.16 -10.93 12.06
CA ALA A 39 -0.98 -10.90 11.21
C ALA A 39 -1.28 -10.16 9.92
N MET A 40 -0.41 -9.19 9.61
CA MET A 40 -0.41 -8.43 8.38
C MET A 40 0.92 -8.66 7.66
N ARG A 41 0.83 -8.89 6.36
CA ARG A 41 1.95 -9.05 5.44
C ARG A 41 2.17 -7.78 4.65
N TRP A 42 3.42 -7.41 4.42
CA TRP A 42 3.76 -6.16 3.72
C TRP A 42 4.47 -6.40 2.40
N PHE A 43 4.07 -5.67 1.35
CA PHE A 43 4.65 -5.79 0.01
C PHE A 43 4.90 -4.42 -0.63
N CYS A 44 5.88 -4.36 -1.53
CA CYS A 44 6.07 -3.20 -2.42
C CYS A 44 4.99 -3.16 -3.50
N SER A 45 4.98 -2.13 -4.35
CA SER A 45 3.98 -1.98 -5.42
C SER A 45 4.00 -3.12 -6.44
N GLU A 46 5.17 -3.74 -6.67
CA GLU A 46 5.36 -4.81 -7.65
C GLU A 46 4.93 -6.18 -7.12
N HIS A 47 5.18 -6.45 -5.84
CA HIS A 47 4.94 -7.76 -5.23
C HIS A 47 3.62 -7.89 -4.48
N GLN A 48 2.68 -6.97 -4.69
CA GLN A 48 1.34 -7.08 -4.15
C GLN A 48 0.67 -8.41 -4.56
N PRO A 49 -0.10 -9.07 -3.67
CA PRO A 49 -0.97 -10.17 -4.06
C PRO A 49 -1.87 -9.76 -5.23
N ARG A 50 -1.98 -10.63 -6.24
CA ARG A 50 -2.82 -10.37 -7.42
C ARG A 50 -4.29 -10.20 -7.04
N LEU A 51 -4.76 -10.97 -6.06
CA LEU A 51 -6.11 -10.91 -5.53
C LEU A 51 -6.05 -10.94 -4.01
N TYR A 52 -6.70 -9.97 -3.38
CA TYR A 52 -6.86 -9.89 -1.93
C TYR A 52 -8.30 -9.56 -1.58
N ARG A 53 -8.97 -10.45 -0.84
CA ARG A 53 -10.40 -10.34 -0.48
C ARG A 53 -11.32 -10.02 -1.68
N GLY A 54 -11.01 -10.58 -2.84
CA GLY A 54 -11.77 -10.36 -4.08
C GLY A 54 -11.49 -9.03 -4.79
N LEU A 55 -10.53 -8.25 -4.30
CA LEU A 55 -10.08 -7.01 -4.94
C LEU A 55 -8.77 -7.25 -5.70
N PRO A 56 -8.57 -6.61 -6.87
CA PRO A 56 -7.31 -6.64 -7.60
C PRO A 56 -6.22 -5.84 -6.86
N ARG A 57 -4.97 -6.00 -7.29
CA ARG A 57 -3.83 -5.21 -6.76
C ARG A 57 -4.06 -3.71 -6.90
N HIS A 58 -3.51 -2.94 -5.95
CA HIS A 58 -3.64 -1.49 -5.97
C HIS A 58 -3.08 -0.91 -7.27
N GLY A 59 -3.86 -0.04 -7.93
CA GLY A 59 -3.51 0.61 -9.19
C GLY A 59 -3.95 -0.13 -10.45
N GLU A 60 -4.37 -1.40 -10.36
CA GLU A 60 -4.77 -2.17 -11.55
C GLU A 60 -6.00 -1.58 -12.26
N ALA A 61 -7.03 -1.17 -11.51
CA ALA A 61 -8.21 -0.53 -12.09
C ALA A 61 -7.87 0.78 -12.82
N ARG A 62 -6.89 1.54 -12.32
CA ARG A 62 -6.42 2.78 -12.96
C ARG A 62 -5.70 2.47 -14.28
N LEU A 63 -4.89 1.41 -14.32
CA LEU A 63 -4.21 0.98 -15.53
C LEU A 63 -5.22 0.50 -16.58
N ALA A 64 -6.17 -0.35 -16.18
CA ALA A 64 -7.24 -0.80 -17.07
C ALA A 64 -8.07 0.37 -17.63
N ALA A 65 -8.40 1.35 -16.79
CA ALA A 65 -9.11 2.55 -17.25
C ALA A 65 -8.27 3.38 -18.24
N ALA A 66 -6.95 3.48 -18.03
CA ALA A 66 -6.05 4.18 -18.95
C ALA A 66 -5.94 3.45 -20.30
N GLU A 67 -5.86 2.12 -20.28
CA GLU A 67 -5.86 1.29 -21.50
C GLU A 67 -7.17 1.45 -22.29
N ILE A 68 -8.32 1.42 -21.61
CA ILE A 68 -9.62 1.65 -22.25
C ILE A 68 -9.69 3.06 -22.85
N ALA A 69 -9.18 4.07 -22.14
CA ALA A 69 -9.16 5.44 -22.65
C ALA A 69 -8.32 5.56 -23.92
N ASP A 70 -7.14 4.94 -23.97
CA ASP A 70 -6.25 4.92 -25.15
C ASP A 70 -6.90 4.24 -26.36
N ILE A 71 -7.64 3.14 -26.15
CA ILE A 71 -8.38 2.45 -27.22
C ILE A 71 -9.51 3.32 -27.80
N LEU A 72 -10.07 4.22 -27.00
CA LEU A 72 -11.20 5.07 -27.38
C LEU A 72 -10.78 6.43 -27.97
N THR A 73 -9.49 6.76 -27.97
CA THR A 73 -8.92 7.98 -28.59
C THR A 73 -8.46 7.74 -30.03
#